data_AF-A0A1H9GVY8-F1
#
_entry.id   AF-A0A1H9GVY8-F1
#
_cell.length_a   1.000
_cell.length_b   1.000
_cell.length_c   1.000
_cell.angle_alpha   90.00
_cell.angle_beta   90.00
_cell.angle_gamma   90.00
#
_symmetry.space_group_name_H-M   'P 1'
#
loop_
_entity.id
_entity.type
_entity.pdbx_description
1 polymer ?
#
loop_
_entity_poly.entity_id
_entity_poly.type
_entity_poly.pdbx_seq_one_letter_code
_entity_poly.pdbx_strand_id
1 'polypeptide(L)'
;MSGFQVFDLRGWVATNCWSLEHLCFVIRREAILAIAQRVLGTRPDAERWFTHRFRSLDYQTPCSLLSTQSGYQRVHDVLMQIEYGVYI
;
A
#
# COMPACT_ATOMS: atom_id res chain seq x y z
N MET A 1 -14.40 25.70 10.86
CA MET A 1 -14.88 24.78 9.81
C MET A 1 -13.89 23.63 9.72
N SER A 2 -14.38 22.44 10.09
CA SER A 2 -13.79 21.10 10.05
C SER A 2 -12.33 20.92 10.50
N GLY A 3 -12.16 20.57 11.77
CA GLY A 3 -10.94 19.94 12.27
C GLY A 3 -10.85 18.52 11.74
N PHE A 4 -9.75 18.22 11.04
CA PHE A 4 -9.43 16.89 10.57
C PHE A 4 -9.11 16.02 11.79
N GLN A 5 -10.09 15.23 12.24
CA GLN A 5 -9.85 14.21 13.25
C GLN A 5 -8.98 13.13 12.61
N VAL A 6 -7.69 13.15 12.94
CA VAL A 6 -6.83 11.98 12.79
C VAL A 6 -7.40 10.93 13.74
N PHE A 7 -8.24 10.04 13.20
CA PHE A 7 -8.67 8.86 13.92
C PHE A 7 -7.43 8.04 14.21
N ASP A 8 -7.00 8.06 15.47
CA ASP A 8 -5.96 7.20 16.00
C ASP A 8 -6.48 5.76 15.94
N LEU A 9 -6.22 5.10 14.80
CA LEU A 9 -6.54 3.68 14.57
C LEU A 9 -5.78 2.75 15.54
N ARG A 10 -4.92 3.26 16.43
CA ARG A 10 -4.18 2.46 17.41
C ARG A 10 -5.02 1.99 18.60
N GLY A 11 -6.20 2.56 18.83
CA GLY A 11 -6.88 2.37 20.12
C GLY A 11 -7.79 1.15 20.27
N TRP A 12 -8.29 0.55 19.19
CA TRP A 12 -9.48 -0.35 19.27
C TRP A 12 -9.43 -1.59 18.37
N VAL A 13 -8.25 -2.05 17.97
CA VAL A 13 -8.13 -3.37 17.34
C VAL A 13 -7.71 -4.34 18.43
N ALA A 14 -8.58 -5.28 18.78
CA ALA A 14 -8.21 -6.42 19.59
C ALA A 14 -7.11 -7.18 18.84
N THR A 15 -5.85 -6.88 19.16
CA THR A 15 -4.73 -7.69 18.75
C THR A 15 -4.89 -9.02 19.46
N ASN A 16 -5.43 -10.02 18.76
CA ASN A 16 -5.00 -11.40 18.98
C ASN A 16 -3.46 -11.45 18.86
N CYS A 17 -2.78 -12.58 19.07
CA CYS A 17 -1.31 -12.69 19.21
C CYS A 17 -0.40 -12.13 18.07
N TRP A 18 -0.93 -11.37 17.12
CA TRP A 18 -0.24 -10.61 16.09
C TRP A 18 0.30 -9.28 16.60
N SER A 19 1.49 -8.92 16.12
CA SER A 19 2.11 -7.62 16.44
C SER A 19 1.40 -6.46 15.74
N LEU A 20 1.55 -5.25 16.30
CA LEU A 20 1.09 -4.01 15.68
C LEU A 20 1.68 -3.82 14.27
N GLU A 21 2.92 -4.27 14.05
CA GLU A 21 3.58 -4.22 12.74
C GLU A 21 2.83 -5.04 11.70
N HIS A 22 2.36 -6.23 12.07
CA HIS A 22 1.59 -7.06 11.18
C HIS A 22 0.26 -6.40 10.79
N LEU A 23 -0.46 -5.81 11.76
CA LEU A 23 -1.69 -5.08 11.46
C LEU A 23 -1.45 -3.90 10.52
N CYS A 24 -0.40 -3.11 10.76
CA CYS A 24 -0.01 -2.02 9.87
C CYS A 24 0.25 -2.53 8.45
N PHE A 25 0.93 -3.67 8.30
CA PHE A 25 1.16 -4.29 7.01
C PHE A 25 -0.15 -4.69 6.31
N VAL A 26 -1.06 -5.37 7.01
CA VAL A 26 -2.35 -5.80 6.43
C VAL A 26 -3.19 -4.61 5.97
N ILE A 27 -3.29 -3.57 6.80
CA ILE A 27 -4.03 -2.35 6.46
C ILE A 27 -3.42 -1.68 5.22
N ARG A 28 -2.09 -1.51 5.19
CA ARG A 28 -1.39 -0.93 4.03
C ARG A 28 -1.56 -1.77 2.77
N ARG A 29 -1.52 -3.10 2.90
CA ARG A 29 -1.72 -4.03 1.78
C ARG A 29 -3.09 -3.82 1.13
N GLU A 30 -4.15 -3.81 1.93
CA GLU A 30 -5.50 -3.61 1.39
C GLU A 30 -5.66 -2.22 0.74
N ALA A 31 -5.09 -1.18 1.35
CA ALA A 31 -5.10 0.16 0.76
C ALA A 31 -4.40 0.19 -0.61
N ILE A 32 -3.20 -0.40 -0.73
CA ILE A 32 -2.46 -0.46 -1.99
C ILE A 32 -3.20 -1.30 -3.04
N LEU A 33 -3.78 -2.45 -2.67
CA LEU A 33 -4.51 -3.28 -3.61
C LEU A 33 -5.80 -2.60 -4.11
N ALA A 34 -6.48 -1.82 -3.27
CA ALA A 34 -7.63 -1.02 -3.71
C ALA A 34 -7.24 0.04 -4.74
N ILE A 35 -6.12 0.74 -4.52
CA ILE A 35 -5.60 1.73 -5.47
C ILE A 35 -5.12 1.03 -6.75
N ALA A 36 -4.35 -0.04 -6.64
CA ALA A 36 -3.84 -0.79 -7.77
C ALA A 36 -4.98 -1.38 -8.62
N GLN A 37 -6.07 -1.84 -8.00
CA GLN A 37 -7.26 -2.29 -8.74
C GLN A 37 -7.91 -1.14 -9.52
N ARG A 38 -7.97 0.08 -8.95
CA ARG A 38 -8.48 1.25 -9.67
C ARG A 38 -7.60 1.60 -10.87
N VAL A 39 -6.28 1.60 -10.69
CA VAL A 39 -5.29 2.03 -11.70
C VAL A 39 -5.10 0.98 -12.80
N LEU A 40 -5.06 -0.30 -12.44
CA LEU A 40 -4.76 -1.41 -13.34
C LEU A 40 -6.02 -2.14 -13.84
N GLY A 41 -7.19 -1.80 -13.30
CA GLY A 41 -8.50 -2.26 -13.78
C GLY A 41 -9.09 -3.42 -12.97
N THR A 42 -8.32 -4.46 -12.68
CA THR A 42 -8.85 -5.67 -12.02
C THR A 42 -8.10 -6.06 -10.74
N ARG A 43 -8.78 -6.77 -9.83
CA ARG A 43 -8.16 -7.32 -8.61
C ARG A 43 -7.02 -8.30 -8.92
N PRO A 44 -7.18 -9.26 -9.87
CA PRO A 44 -6.07 -10.15 -10.24
C PRO A 44 -4.85 -9.41 -10.78
N ASP A 45 -5.05 -8.35 -11.57
CA ASP A 45 -3.94 -7.54 -12.10
C ASP A 45 -3.26 -6.75 -10.98
N ALA A 46 -4.03 -6.22 -10.04
CA ALA A 46 -3.51 -5.58 -8.83
C ALA A 46 -2.66 -6.53 -7.98
N GLU A 47 -3.13 -7.76 -7.74
CA GLU A 47 -2.38 -8.78 -6.98
C GLU A 47 -1.12 -9.25 -7.71
N ARG A 48 -1.21 -9.43 -9.04
CA ARG A 48 -0.05 -9.76 -9.87
C ARG A 48 0.98 -8.64 -9.83
N TRP A 49 0.55 -7.40 -10.00
CA TRP A 49 1.41 -6.22 -9.89
C TRP A 49 2.04 -6.15 -8.50
N PHE A 50 1.26 -6.36 -7.44
CA PHE A 50 1.72 -6.25 -6.05
C PHE A 50 2.83 -7.24 -5.65
N THR A 51 2.91 -8.38 -6.34
CA THR A 51 3.94 -9.41 -6.11
C THR A 51 5.08 -9.34 -7.12
N HIS A 52 4.98 -8.48 -8.13
CA HIS A 52 6.00 -8.33 -9.17
C HIS A 52 7.16 -7.45 -8.72
N ARG A 53 8.35 -7.69 -9.27
CA ARG A 53 9.53 -6.85 -9.00
C ARG A 53 9.58 -5.69 -9.98
N PHE A 54 9.82 -4.48 -9.48
CA PHE A 54 9.91 -3.28 -10.33
C PHE A 54 11.28 -2.66 -10.25
N ARG A 55 11.79 -2.21 -11.40
CA ARG A 55 13.05 -1.47 -11.47
C ARG A 55 13.00 -0.17 -10.66
N SER A 56 11.89 0.55 -10.72
CA SER A 56 11.66 1.81 -9.97
C SER A 56 11.63 1.62 -8.45
N LEU A 57 11.46 0.38 -7.98
CA LEU A 57 11.48 0.00 -6.56
C LEU A 57 12.78 -0.73 -6.20
N ASP A 58 13.89 -0.43 -6.87
CA ASP A 58 15.19 -1.06 -6.63
C ASP A 58 15.14 -2.60 -6.79
N TYR A 59 14.35 -3.08 -7.77
CA TYR A 59 14.07 -4.50 -8.00
C TYR A 59 13.39 -5.22 -6.82
N GLN A 60 12.76 -4.48 -5.91
CA GLN A 60 11.94 -5.04 -4.85
C GLN A 60 10.47 -5.18 -5.29
N THR A 61 9.71 -5.95 -4.51
CA THR A 61 8.26 -6.07 -4.70
C THR A 61 7.53 -5.00 -3.89
N PRO A 62 6.37 -4.52 -4.35
CA PRO A 62 5.50 -3.67 -3.54
C PRO A 62 5.21 -4.27 -2.16
N CYS A 63 4.94 -5.59 -2.13
CA CYS A 63 4.70 -6.34 -0.90
C CYS A 63 5.82 -6.20 0.13
N SER A 64 7.09 -6.42 -0.26
CA SER A 64 8.22 -6.36 0.67
C SER A 64 8.46 -4.98 1.29
N LEU A 65 7.95 -3.91 0.66
CA LEU A 65 8.16 -2.53 1.10
C LEU A 65 7.11 -2.05 2.12
N LEU A 66 5.96 -2.72 2.25
CA LEU A 66 4.84 -2.23 3.07
C LEU A 66 5.04 -2.35 4.59
N SER A 67 6.10 -3.02 5.04
CA SER A 67 6.47 -3.08 6.45
C SER A 67 6.78 -1.69 7.03
N THR A 68 7.23 -0.75 6.18
CA THR A 68 7.60 0.61 6.57
C THR A 68 6.65 1.65 5.97
N GLN A 69 6.51 2.79 6.65
CA GLN A 69 5.72 3.91 6.13
C GLN A 69 6.34 4.52 4.85
N SER A 70 7.67 4.60 4.79
CA SER A 70 8.39 5.11 3.62
C SER A 70 8.23 4.18 2.42
N GLY A 71 8.32 2.86 2.62
CA GLY A 71 8.07 1.89 1.56
C GLY A 71 6.63 1.93 1.06
N TYR A 72 5.64 2.08 1.94
CA TYR A 72 4.25 2.33 1.55
C TYR A 72 4.10 3.57 0.64
N GLN A 73 4.72 4.70 1.02
CA GLN A 73 4.66 5.92 0.23
C GLN A 73 5.28 5.73 -1.17
N ARG A 74 6.45 5.08 -1.25
CA ARG A 74 7.10 4.78 -2.54
C ARG A 74 6.21 3.95 -3.45
N VAL A 75 5.56 2.92 -2.91
CA VAL A 75 4.65 2.05 -3.67
C VAL A 75 3.42 2.82 -4.15
N HIS A 76 2.85 3.66 -3.29
CA HIS A 76 1.74 4.54 -3.64
C HIS A 76 2.13 5.49 -4.78
N ASP A 77 3.29 6.14 -4.71
CA ASP A 77 3.76 7.10 -5.71
C ASP A 77 3.94 6.45 -7.08
N VAL A 78 4.42 5.20 -7.13
CA VAL A 78 4.50 4.43 -8.39
C VAL A 78 3.10 4.22 -9.00
N LEU A 79 2.09 3.89 -8.19
CA LEU A 79 0.71 3.75 -8.70
C LEU A 79 0.17 5.07 -9.25
N MET A 80 0.44 6.19 -8.58
CA MET A 80 0.04 7.51 -9.07
C MET A 80 0.76 7.86 -10.36
N GLN A 81 2.05 7.53 -10.49
CA GLN A 81 2.81 7.74 -11.74
C GLN A 81 2.22 6.91 -12.89
N ILE A 82 1.79 5.68 -12.63
CA ILE A 82 1.10 4.85 -13.64
C ILE A 82 -0.24 5.50 -14.02
N GLU A 83 -1.04 5.93 -13.05
CA GLU A 83 -2.35 6.55 -13.26
C GLU A 83 -2.26 7.84 -14.10
N TYR A 84 -1.24 8.65 -13.87
CA TYR A 84 -1.00 9.89 -14.63
C TYR A 84 -0.13 9.68 -15.89
N GLY A 85 0.28 8.46 -16.20
CA GLY A 85 1.10 8.16 -17.39
C GLY A 85 2.52 8.71 -17.36
N VAL A 86 3.06 8.99 -16.17
CA VAL A 86 4.43 9.52 -15.95
C VAL A 86 5.44 8.39 -15.65
N TYR A 87 5.01 7.13 -15.74
CA TYR A 87 5.85 5.97 -15.41
C TYR A 87 6.95 5.74 -16.48
N ILE A 88 8.22 5.65 -16.03
CA ILE A 88 9.44 5.51 -16.87
C ILE A 88 10.20 4.23 -16.50
#